data_AF-A0A962YT71-F1
#
_entry.id   AF-A0A962YT71-F1
#
_cell.length_a   1.000
_cell.length_b   1.000
_cell.length_c   1.000
_cell.angle_alpha   90.00
_cell.angle_beta   90.00
_cell.angle_gamma   90.00
#
_symmetry.space_group_name_H-M   'P 1'
#
loop_
_entity.id
_entity.type
_entity.pdbx_description
1 polymer ?
#
loop_
_entity_poly.entity_id
_entity_poly.type
_entity_poly.pdbx_seq_one_letter_code
_entity_poly.pdbx_strand_id
1 'polypeptide(L)'
;MSKPKKVAILTAGGLAPCLSSAVGGLIERYTEVDPSIDIICYHSGYKGLLLGDSYVVTPEIREKARLLHGFGGSPIGNSRVKLTNVKDCVKRGLIKEGEDPQKVAADQLIKDGVDVLHTVGGDDTNTAAADLAAFLATNDYGLTVIGLPKTVDNDVYPIKQSLGAWTAAEQGARYFQNVVAENNANPRMLIVHEVMGRNCGWLTAATALEYRKLLDRAEWLPAIGLG
;
A
#
# COMPACT_ATOMS: atom_id res chain seq x y z
N MET A 1 1.01 26.78 6.94
CA MET A 1 -0.28 26.08 6.84
C MET A 1 -0.93 26.09 8.22
N SER A 2 -2.26 26.26 8.28
CA SER A 2 -3.00 26.08 9.53
C SER A 2 -2.93 24.62 9.99
N LYS A 3 -3.02 24.39 11.29
CA LYS A 3 -3.13 23.05 11.87
C LYS A 3 -4.31 22.30 11.22
N PRO A 4 -4.13 21.06 10.71
CA PRO A 4 -5.24 20.29 10.17
C PRO A 4 -6.20 19.91 11.29
N LYS A 5 -7.50 20.00 11.03
CA LYS A 5 -8.57 19.56 11.93
C LYS A 5 -8.96 18.12 11.65
N LYS A 6 -8.94 17.70 10.38
CA LYS A 6 -9.31 16.34 9.98
C LYS A 6 -8.38 15.76 8.91
N VAL A 7 -8.05 14.50 9.11
CA VAL A 7 -7.19 13.69 8.25
C VAL A 7 -7.98 12.50 7.73
N ALA A 8 -7.85 12.21 6.45
CA ALA A 8 -8.36 10.98 5.85
C ALA A 8 -7.20 10.04 5.47
N ILE A 9 -7.40 8.75 5.64
CA ILE A 9 -6.47 7.69 5.23
C ILE A 9 -7.19 6.75 4.27
N LEU A 10 -6.52 6.37 3.19
CA LEU A 10 -7.01 5.33 2.28
C LEU A 10 -5.89 4.41 1.83
N THR A 11 -6.22 3.15 1.56
CA THR A 11 -5.28 2.18 0.93
C THR A 11 -5.85 1.71 -0.41
N ALA A 12 -5.02 1.75 -1.46
CA ALA A 12 -5.46 1.43 -2.82
C ALA A 12 -4.39 0.71 -3.65
N GLY A 13 -4.84 0.02 -4.71
CA GLY A 13 -3.98 -0.63 -5.70
C GLY A 13 -3.66 -2.10 -5.38
N GLY A 14 -2.47 -2.56 -5.76
CA GLY A 14 -1.99 -3.91 -5.45
C GLY A 14 -1.69 -4.10 -3.95
N LEU A 15 -1.78 -5.32 -3.44
CA LEU A 15 -1.44 -5.62 -2.06
C LEU A 15 0.08 -5.57 -1.85
N ALA A 16 0.52 -5.06 -0.70
CA ALA A 16 1.91 -5.12 -0.26
C ALA A 16 1.92 -5.31 1.27
N PRO A 17 2.92 -6.04 1.82
CA PRO A 17 3.03 -6.31 3.24
C PRO A 17 3.52 -5.06 4.02
N CYS A 18 2.63 -4.08 4.12
CA CYS A 18 2.88 -2.84 4.85
C CYS A 18 1.60 -2.07 5.21
N LEU A 19 0.45 -2.40 4.60
CA LEU A 19 -0.77 -1.59 4.67
C LEU A 19 -1.28 -1.44 6.12
N SER A 20 -1.41 -2.53 6.88
CA SER A 20 -1.76 -2.46 8.31
C SER A 20 -0.79 -1.60 9.11
N SER A 21 0.52 -1.82 8.95
CA SER A 21 1.55 -1.05 9.65
C SER A 21 1.54 0.44 9.28
N ALA A 22 1.28 0.78 8.02
CA ALA A 22 1.17 2.16 7.56
C ALA A 22 -0.05 2.87 8.16
N VAL A 23 -1.21 2.21 8.20
CA VAL A 23 -2.43 2.74 8.84
C VAL A 23 -2.21 2.91 10.35
N GLY A 24 -1.65 1.89 11.02
CA GLY A 24 -1.33 1.94 12.45
C GLY A 24 -0.38 3.09 12.80
N GLY A 25 0.73 3.19 12.08
CA GLY A 25 1.74 4.23 12.32
C GLY A 25 1.22 5.65 12.08
N LEU A 26 0.33 5.86 11.09
CA LEU A 26 -0.33 7.15 10.91
C LEU A 26 -1.25 7.48 12.09
N ILE A 27 -2.06 6.52 12.54
CA ILE A 27 -2.96 6.71 13.70
C ILE A 27 -2.16 7.02 14.97
N GLU A 28 -1.10 6.25 15.25
CA GLU A 28 -0.20 6.50 16.39
C GLU A 28 0.41 7.89 16.29
N ARG A 29 1.00 8.24 15.15
CA ARG A 29 1.68 9.52 14.98
C ARG A 29 0.75 10.71 15.16
N TYR A 30 -0.46 10.68 14.60
CA TYR A 30 -1.43 11.75 14.81
C TYR A 30 -1.93 11.79 16.27
N THR A 31 -2.06 10.63 16.92
CA THR A 31 -2.42 10.57 18.34
C THR A 31 -1.34 11.20 19.23
N GLU A 32 -0.07 10.94 18.93
CA GLU A 32 1.07 11.52 19.66
C GLU A 32 1.23 13.02 19.44
N VAL A 33 1.07 13.48 18.19
CA VAL A 33 1.24 14.90 17.85
C VAL A 33 0.09 15.72 18.42
N ASP A 34 -1.14 15.28 18.15
CA ASP A 34 -2.32 16.01 18.57
C ASP A 34 -3.59 15.13 18.49
N PRO A 35 -4.07 14.60 19.63
CA PRO A 35 -5.24 13.73 19.66
C PRO A 35 -6.54 14.47 19.32
N SER A 36 -6.54 15.81 19.23
CA SER A 36 -7.71 16.60 18.82
C SER A 36 -7.96 16.56 17.31
N ILE A 37 -7.04 16.01 16.51
CA ILE A 37 -7.18 15.89 15.07
C ILE A 37 -8.06 14.68 14.76
N ASP A 38 -9.18 14.89 14.09
CA ASP A 38 -10.06 13.81 13.66
C ASP A 38 -9.39 12.96 12.57
N ILE A 39 -9.53 11.64 12.65
CA ILE A 39 -9.03 10.73 11.60
C ILE A 39 -10.21 9.90 11.10
N ILE A 40 -10.38 9.89 9.77
CA ILE A 40 -11.28 8.97 9.08
C ILE A 40 -10.49 8.05 8.15
N CYS A 41 -10.99 6.84 7.96
CA CYS A 41 -10.41 5.86 7.05
C CYS A 41 -11.44 5.47 6.01
N TYR A 42 -11.21 5.78 4.73
CA TYR A 42 -12.13 5.37 3.67
C TYR A 42 -12.06 3.87 3.43
N HIS A 43 -13.23 3.23 3.43
CA HIS A 43 -13.35 1.80 3.21
C HIS A 43 -12.85 1.42 1.82
N SER A 44 -11.87 0.53 1.75
CA SER A 44 -11.37 0.00 0.49
C SER A 44 -10.92 1.09 -0.49
N GLY A 45 -10.24 2.14 -0.02
CA GLY A 45 -9.59 3.10 -0.91
C GLY A 45 -10.55 4.08 -1.56
N TYR A 46 -10.32 4.39 -2.84
CA TYR A 46 -11.19 5.27 -3.62
C TYR A 46 -12.63 4.77 -3.77
N LYS A 47 -12.89 3.47 -3.58
CA LYS A 47 -14.26 2.95 -3.50
C LYS A 47 -15.03 3.65 -2.38
N GLY A 48 -14.49 3.64 -1.16
CA GLY A 48 -15.13 4.26 0.00
C GLY A 48 -15.21 5.77 -0.16
N LEU A 49 -14.19 6.40 -0.74
CA LEU A 49 -14.24 7.83 -1.03
C LEU A 49 -15.38 8.19 -2.00
N LEU A 50 -15.58 7.45 -3.09
CA LEU A 50 -16.69 7.74 -4.02
C LEU A 50 -18.07 7.51 -3.41
N LEU A 51 -18.17 6.57 -2.45
CA LEU A 51 -19.43 6.21 -1.80
C LEU A 51 -19.69 7.00 -0.50
N GLY A 52 -18.75 7.83 -0.04
CA GLY A 52 -18.82 8.47 1.28
C GLY A 52 -18.78 7.47 2.45
N ASP A 53 -18.15 6.31 2.23
CA ASP A 53 -18.09 5.20 3.18
C ASP A 53 -16.74 5.20 3.92
N SER A 54 -16.77 5.54 5.22
CA SER A 54 -15.57 5.67 6.05
C SER A 54 -15.80 5.20 7.49
N TYR A 55 -14.72 4.80 8.15
CA TYR A 55 -14.68 4.59 9.60
C TYR A 55 -14.11 5.82 10.29
N VAL A 56 -14.65 6.19 11.44
CA VAL A 56 -14.02 7.15 12.34
C VAL A 56 -13.05 6.44 13.26
N VAL A 57 -11.84 6.96 13.41
CA VAL A 57 -10.83 6.42 14.34
C VAL A 57 -11.17 6.90 15.76
N THR A 58 -11.78 6.01 16.54
CA THR A 58 -12.18 6.25 17.93
C THR A 58 -10.99 6.25 18.89
N PRO A 59 -11.14 6.76 20.13
CA PRO A 59 -10.11 6.62 21.16
C PRO A 59 -9.66 5.18 21.41
N GLU A 60 -10.58 4.22 21.34
CA GLU A 60 -10.24 2.79 21.46
C GLU A 60 -9.34 2.31 20.32
N ILE A 61 -9.62 2.73 19.07
CA ILE A 61 -8.77 2.38 17.92
C ILE A 61 -7.38 2.99 18.10
N ARG A 62 -7.28 4.23 18.59
CA ARG A 62 -5.99 4.89 18.85
C ARG A 62 -5.15 4.12 19.86
N GLU A 63 -5.74 3.71 20.98
CA GLU A 63 -5.05 2.96 22.05
C GLU A 63 -4.47 1.63 21.54
N LYS A 64 -5.17 1.00 20.58
CA LYS A 64 -4.80 -0.32 20.04
C LYS A 64 -4.13 -0.27 18.66
N ALA A 65 -3.86 0.91 18.11
CA ALA A 65 -3.31 1.08 16.76
C ALA A 65 -1.99 0.32 16.56
N ARG A 66 -1.14 0.24 17.59
CA ARG A 66 0.11 -0.52 17.62
C ARG A 66 -0.03 -1.99 17.23
N LEU A 67 -1.20 -2.59 17.45
CA LEU A 67 -1.44 -3.99 17.11
C LEU A 67 -1.32 -4.22 15.60
N LEU A 68 -1.64 -3.22 14.79
CA LEU A 68 -1.63 -3.32 13.32
C LEU A 68 -0.24 -3.60 12.75
N HIS A 69 0.84 -3.28 13.47
CA HIS A 69 2.20 -3.61 13.03
C HIS A 69 2.47 -5.12 12.99
N GLY A 70 1.72 -5.91 13.77
CA GLY A 70 1.85 -7.36 13.82
C GLY A 70 1.12 -8.12 12.70
N PHE A 71 0.38 -7.42 11.82
CA PHE A 71 -0.49 -8.07 10.83
C PHE A 71 -0.18 -7.62 9.40
N GLY A 72 -0.33 -8.57 8.46
CA GLY A 72 -0.40 -8.27 7.03
C GLY A 72 -1.78 -7.74 6.62
N GLY A 73 -2.01 -7.62 5.31
CA GLY A 73 -3.28 -7.11 4.77
C GLY A 73 -3.51 -5.62 5.03
N SER A 74 -4.75 -5.17 4.85
CA SER A 74 -5.18 -3.79 5.15
C SER A 74 -6.42 -3.82 6.07
N PRO A 75 -6.38 -3.19 7.26
CA PRO A 75 -7.48 -3.22 8.21
C PRO A 75 -8.69 -2.39 7.73
N ILE A 76 -8.48 -1.49 6.77
CA ILE A 76 -9.52 -0.62 6.21
C ILE A 76 -9.96 -1.08 4.81
N GLY A 77 -9.57 -2.30 4.41
CA GLY A 77 -9.80 -2.86 3.07
C GLY A 77 -8.97 -2.17 1.99
N ASN A 78 -9.04 -2.69 0.76
CA ASN A 78 -8.28 -2.18 -0.38
C ASN A 78 -9.07 -2.38 -1.68
N SER A 79 -8.98 -1.46 -2.63
CA SER A 79 -9.56 -1.64 -3.96
C SER A 79 -8.67 -1.13 -5.09
N ARG A 80 -8.97 -1.63 -6.30
CA ARG A 80 -8.42 -1.13 -7.56
C ARG A 80 -9.51 -0.31 -8.26
N VAL A 81 -9.66 0.93 -7.86
CA VAL A 81 -10.52 1.91 -8.52
C VAL A 81 -9.62 2.94 -9.18
N LYS A 82 -9.84 3.18 -10.47
CA LYS A 82 -9.16 4.24 -11.24
C LYS A 82 -10.19 5.33 -11.52
N LEU A 83 -10.00 6.52 -10.96
CA LEU A 83 -10.93 7.64 -11.13
C LEU A 83 -11.07 8.06 -12.61
N THR A 84 -10.04 7.82 -13.41
CA THR A 84 -10.05 8.06 -14.86
C THR A 84 -10.90 7.06 -15.66
N ASN A 85 -11.30 5.93 -15.07
CA ASN A 85 -12.12 4.91 -15.74
C ASN A 85 -13.60 5.05 -15.37
N VAL A 86 -14.24 6.10 -15.90
CA VAL A 86 -15.66 6.42 -15.67
C VAL A 86 -16.57 5.22 -15.93
N LYS A 87 -16.34 4.48 -17.02
CA LYS A 87 -17.15 3.30 -17.38
C LYS A 87 -17.10 2.21 -16.31
N ASP A 88 -15.93 1.94 -15.74
CA ASP A 88 -15.79 0.96 -14.65
C ASP A 88 -16.47 1.46 -13.37
N CYS A 89 -16.31 2.75 -13.03
CA CYS A 89 -16.95 3.35 -11.87
C CYS A 89 -18.48 3.29 -11.96
N VAL A 90 -19.08 3.61 -13.11
CA VAL A 90 -20.53 3.49 -13.35
C VAL A 90 -20.97 2.02 -13.29
N LYS A 91 -20.26 1.12 -13.99
CA LYS A 91 -20.59 -0.32 -14.00
C LYS A 91 -20.60 -0.93 -12.61
N ARG A 92 -19.72 -0.46 -11.73
CA ARG A 92 -19.58 -0.93 -10.33
C ARG A 92 -20.50 -0.19 -9.37
N GLY A 93 -21.32 0.75 -9.84
CA GLY A 93 -22.23 1.56 -9.02
C GLY A 93 -21.50 2.49 -8.05
N LEU A 94 -20.28 2.91 -8.39
CA LEU A 94 -19.49 3.83 -7.56
C LEU A 94 -19.87 5.29 -7.80
N ILE A 95 -20.44 5.57 -8.98
CA ILE A 95 -20.99 6.86 -9.39
C ILE A 95 -22.23 6.63 -10.26
N LYS A 96 -23.03 7.67 -10.47
CA LYS A 96 -24.16 7.66 -11.41
C LYS A 96 -23.69 7.91 -12.83
N GLU A 97 -24.53 7.54 -13.80
CA GLU A 97 -24.29 7.85 -15.20
C GLU A 97 -24.28 9.37 -15.43
N GLY A 98 -23.24 9.85 -16.13
CA GLY A 98 -23.02 11.29 -16.37
C GLY A 98 -22.20 12.01 -15.29
N GLU A 99 -21.87 11.37 -14.17
CA GLU A 99 -20.99 11.94 -13.15
C GLU A 99 -19.50 11.73 -13.50
N ASP A 100 -18.65 12.67 -13.07
CA ASP A 100 -17.19 12.53 -13.11
C ASP A 100 -16.70 11.99 -11.76
N PRO A 101 -16.04 10.81 -11.70
CA PRO A 101 -15.50 10.25 -10.46
C PRO A 101 -14.54 11.20 -9.73
N GLN A 102 -13.75 12.00 -10.45
CA GLN A 102 -12.82 12.94 -9.81
C GLN A 102 -13.58 14.04 -9.08
N LYS A 103 -14.64 14.56 -9.69
CA LYS A 103 -15.54 15.55 -9.07
C LYS A 103 -16.28 14.96 -7.87
N VAL A 104 -16.84 13.74 -7.99
CA VAL A 104 -17.55 13.08 -6.87
C VAL A 104 -16.62 12.86 -5.68
N ALA A 105 -15.39 12.41 -5.93
CA ALA A 105 -14.39 12.24 -4.88
C ALA A 105 -13.99 13.58 -4.23
N ALA A 106 -13.79 14.64 -5.02
CA ALA A 106 -13.49 15.97 -4.52
C ALA A 106 -14.63 16.54 -3.66
N ASP A 107 -15.87 16.45 -4.14
CA ASP A 107 -17.05 16.92 -3.43
C ASP A 107 -17.24 16.14 -2.11
N GLN A 108 -16.93 14.85 -2.08
CA GLN A 108 -16.98 14.04 -0.86
C GLN A 108 -15.87 14.43 0.15
N LEU A 109 -14.64 14.74 -0.29
CA LEU A 109 -13.58 15.25 0.59
C LEU A 109 -13.96 16.60 1.22
N ILE A 110 -14.58 17.49 0.43
CA ILE A 110 -15.10 18.78 0.91
C ILE A 110 -16.20 18.56 1.96
N LYS A 111 -17.16 17.68 1.64
CA LYS A 111 -18.28 17.33 2.52
C LYS A 111 -17.82 16.74 3.85
N ASP A 112 -16.79 15.88 3.81
CA ASP A 112 -16.20 15.31 5.02
C ASP A 112 -15.32 16.30 5.79
N GLY A 113 -14.92 17.42 5.15
CA GLY A 113 -14.09 18.46 5.74
C GLY A 113 -12.64 18.00 5.93
N VAL A 114 -12.08 17.29 4.94
CA VAL A 114 -10.73 16.72 5.01
C VAL A 114 -9.67 17.76 4.65
N ASP A 115 -8.77 18.06 5.58
CA ASP A 115 -7.64 18.97 5.35
C ASP A 115 -6.42 18.23 4.76
N VAL A 116 -6.22 16.97 5.18
CA VAL A 116 -5.09 16.13 4.76
C VAL A 116 -5.58 14.76 4.31
N LEU A 117 -5.19 14.34 3.12
CA LEU A 117 -5.44 12.99 2.60
C LEU A 117 -4.13 12.20 2.52
N HIS A 118 -4.02 11.13 3.31
CA HIS A 118 -2.98 10.12 3.18
C HIS A 118 -3.40 9.02 2.23
N THR A 119 -2.59 8.74 1.22
CA THR A 119 -2.82 7.64 0.29
C THR A 119 -1.72 6.60 0.38
N VAL A 120 -2.05 5.38 0.81
CA VAL A 120 -1.10 4.25 0.83
C VAL A 120 -1.25 3.45 -0.45
N GLY A 121 -0.36 3.71 -1.42
CA GLY A 121 -0.61 3.39 -2.82
C GLY A 121 0.64 3.34 -3.69
N GLY A 122 0.53 2.71 -4.87
CA GLY A 122 1.55 2.82 -5.93
C GLY A 122 1.35 4.09 -6.76
N ASP A 123 2.05 4.19 -7.90
CA ASP A 123 2.01 5.37 -8.77
C ASP A 123 0.59 5.80 -9.15
N ASP A 124 -0.23 4.91 -9.70
CA ASP A 124 -1.63 5.19 -10.07
C ASP A 124 -2.44 5.85 -8.93
N THR A 125 -2.18 5.43 -7.68
CA THR A 125 -2.86 5.97 -6.50
C THR A 125 -2.36 7.38 -6.17
N ASN A 126 -1.04 7.57 -6.14
CA ASN A 126 -0.48 8.87 -5.78
C ASN A 126 -0.73 9.92 -6.87
N THR A 127 -0.75 9.52 -8.15
CA THR A 127 -1.15 10.39 -9.27
C THR A 127 -2.60 10.84 -9.11
N ALA A 128 -3.54 9.92 -8.86
CA ALA A 128 -4.95 10.28 -8.65
C ALA A 128 -5.14 11.21 -7.44
N ALA A 129 -4.34 11.04 -6.39
CA ALA A 129 -4.36 11.93 -5.23
C ALA A 129 -3.83 13.34 -5.58
N ALA A 130 -2.75 13.43 -6.36
CA ALA A 130 -2.23 14.70 -6.85
C ALA A 130 -3.24 15.43 -7.76
N ASP A 131 -3.93 14.71 -8.64
CA ASP A 131 -4.96 15.26 -9.51
C ASP A 131 -6.16 15.80 -8.70
N LEU A 132 -6.54 15.12 -7.60
CA LEU A 132 -7.56 15.61 -6.68
C LEU A 132 -7.14 16.90 -5.97
N ALA A 133 -5.90 16.97 -5.47
CA ALA A 133 -5.39 18.17 -4.83
C ALA A 133 -5.36 19.37 -5.80
N ALA A 134 -4.91 19.15 -7.04
CA ALA A 134 -4.89 20.16 -8.08
C ALA A 134 -6.32 20.64 -8.43
N PHE A 135 -7.26 19.71 -8.59
CA PHE A 135 -8.66 20.04 -8.84
C PHE A 135 -9.27 20.87 -7.71
N LEU A 136 -9.07 20.48 -6.45
CA LEU A 136 -9.60 21.21 -5.29
C LEU A 136 -8.98 22.60 -5.14
N ALA A 137 -7.68 22.75 -5.43
CA ALA A 137 -7.01 24.04 -5.40
C ALA A 137 -7.62 25.04 -6.41
N THR A 138 -8.11 24.57 -7.57
CA THR A 138 -8.82 25.42 -8.54
C THR A 138 -10.25 25.79 -8.11
N ASN A 139 -10.78 25.16 -7.05
CA ASN A 139 -12.11 25.39 -6.50
C ASN A 139 -12.06 25.99 -5.08
N ASP A 140 -10.99 26.74 -4.76
CA ASP A 140 -10.76 27.42 -3.48
C ASP A 140 -10.81 26.50 -2.24
N TYR A 141 -10.51 25.21 -2.42
CA TYR A 141 -10.41 24.25 -1.33
C TYR A 141 -8.98 23.74 -1.15
N GLY A 142 -8.39 24.03 0.00
CA GLY A 142 -7.03 23.61 0.33
C GLY A 142 -6.98 22.18 0.86
N LEU A 143 -6.63 21.22 -0.01
CA LEU A 143 -6.32 19.85 0.39
C LEU A 143 -4.82 19.60 0.35
N THR A 144 -4.25 19.09 1.44
CA THR A 144 -2.89 18.56 1.45
C THR A 144 -2.91 17.06 1.18
N VAL A 145 -2.16 16.59 0.19
CA VAL A 145 -2.04 15.16 -0.10
C VAL A 145 -0.65 14.67 0.29
N ILE A 146 -0.60 13.57 1.03
CA ILE A 146 0.64 12.89 1.43
C ILE A 146 0.57 11.44 0.98
N GLY A 147 1.37 11.09 -0.03
CA GLY A 147 1.45 9.74 -0.59
C GLY A 147 2.46 8.87 0.14
N LEU A 148 2.05 7.66 0.53
CA LEU A 148 2.93 6.61 1.03
C LEU A 148 3.21 5.60 -0.10
N PRO A 149 4.48 5.49 -0.56
CA PRO A 149 4.84 4.71 -1.74
C PRO A 149 4.80 3.22 -1.44
N LYS A 150 3.72 2.57 -1.87
CA LYS A 150 3.44 1.16 -1.62
C LYS A 150 3.52 0.36 -2.91
N THR A 151 4.50 -0.51 -3.01
CA THR A 151 4.61 -1.51 -4.08
C THR A 151 5.62 -2.58 -3.66
N VAL A 152 5.42 -3.82 -4.10
CA VAL A 152 6.43 -4.88 -3.95
C VAL A 152 7.48 -4.83 -5.06
N ASP A 153 7.17 -4.12 -6.15
CA ASP A 153 8.00 -4.04 -7.36
C ASP A 153 9.16 -3.03 -7.19
N ASN A 154 9.11 -2.18 -6.15
CA ASN A 154 10.04 -1.07 -5.87
C ASN A 154 10.29 -0.16 -7.09
N ASP A 155 9.23 0.16 -7.83
CA ASP A 155 9.27 0.85 -9.12
C ASP A 155 8.81 2.32 -9.07
N VAL A 156 8.67 2.88 -7.86
CA VAL A 156 8.21 4.27 -7.65
C VAL A 156 9.41 5.23 -7.66
N TYR A 157 9.67 5.92 -8.78
CA TYR A 157 10.74 6.93 -8.87
C TYR A 157 10.31 8.28 -8.25
N PRO A 158 11.20 9.02 -7.53
CA PRO A 158 12.63 8.78 -7.26
C PRO A 158 12.91 8.05 -5.94
N ILE A 159 11.94 7.28 -5.43
CA ILE A 159 11.99 6.72 -4.08
C ILE A 159 12.88 5.47 -4.07
N LYS A 160 13.90 5.46 -3.21
CA LYS A 160 14.86 4.35 -3.13
C LYS A 160 14.21 3.04 -2.69
N GLN A 161 13.24 3.12 -1.78
CA GLN A 161 12.61 1.97 -1.14
C GLN A 161 11.12 2.22 -0.91
N SER A 162 10.28 1.44 -1.58
CA SER A 162 8.85 1.39 -1.34
C SER A 162 8.50 0.49 -0.16
N LEU A 163 7.35 0.77 0.45
CA LEU A 163 6.79 -0.03 1.52
C LEU A 163 6.34 -1.40 0.98
N GLY A 164 6.80 -2.46 1.66
CA GLY A 164 6.45 -3.85 1.40
C GLY A 164 7.42 -4.62 0.48
N ALA A 165 8.34 -3.96 -0.23
CA ALA A 165 9.20 -4.64 -1.20
C ALA A 165 10.25 -5.55 -0.54
N TRP A 166 10.89 -5.13 0.56
CA TRP A 166 11.82 -6.01 1.30
C TRP A 166 11.15 -7.24 1.88
N THR A 167 10.02 -7.07 2.56
CA THR A 167 9.29 -8.22 3.10
C THR A 167 8.88 -9.18 1.99
N ALA A 168 8.47 -8.69 0.82
CA ALA A 168 8.18 -9.55 -0.33
C ALA A 168 9.42 -10.32 -0.81
N ALA A 169 10.58 -9.67 -0.93
CA ALA A 169 11.83 -10.31 -1.33
C ALA A 169 12.30 -11.38 -0.32
N GLU A 170 12.24 -11.07 0.98
CA GLU A 170 12.59 -12.01 2.06
C GLU A 170 11.69 -13.25 2.05
N GLN A 171 10.38 -13.06 1.88
CA GLN A 171 9.45 -14.19 1.81
C GLN A 171 9.62 -14.99 0.52
N GLY A 172 9.92 -14.34 -0.61
CA GLY A 172 10.28 -15.02 -1.84
C GLY A 172 11.52 -15.92 -1.67
N ALA A 173 12.53 -15.44 -0.96
CA ALA A 173 13.76 -16.21 -0.71
C ALA A 173 13.51 -17.41 0.20
N ARG A 174 12.72 -17.24 1.26
CA ARG A 174 12.32 -18.33 2.17
C ARG A 174 11.46 -19.38 1.46
N TYR A 175 10.52 -18.93 0.62
CA TYR A 175 9.72 -19.83 -0.18
C TYR A 175 10.61 -20.66 -1.12
N PHE A 176 11.51 -20.00 -1.84
CA PHE A 176 12.44 -20.69 -2.75
C PHE A 176 13.33 -21.69 -2.01
N GLN A 177 13.85 -21.34 -0.83
CA GLN A 177 14.67 -22.21 0.00
C GLN A 177 13.98 -23.56 0.27
N ASN A 178 12.67 -23.55 0.53
CA ASN A 178 11.90 -24.77 0.76
C ASN A 178 11.74 -25.60 -0.52
N VAL A 179 11.56 -24.94 -1.67
CA VAL A 179 11.35 -25.61 -2.96
C VAL A 179 12.66 -26.22 -3.49
N VAL A 180 13.78 -25.51 -3.35
CA VAL A 180 15.09 -25.89 -3.91
C VAL A 180 15.86 -26.89 -3.03
N ALA A 181 15.38 -27.17 -1.82
CA ALA A 181 16.07 -27.99 -0.82
C ALA A 181 16.47 -29.39 -1.34
N GLU A 182 15.66 -29.98 -2.22
CA GLU A 182 15.87 -31.34 -2.76
C GLU A 182 16.58 -31.34 -4.13
N ASN A 183 17.14 -30.21 -4.59
CA ASN A 183 17.72 -30.15 -5.94
C ASN A 183 18.88 -31.15 -6.13
N ASN A 184 19.60 -31.49 -5.06
CA ASN A 184 20.75 -32.39 -5.10
C ASN A 184 20.38 -33.89 -5.22
N ALA A 185 19.11 -34.25 -5.00
CA ALA A 185 18.65 -35.64 -5.07
C ALA A 185 18.47 -36.14 -6.53
N ASN A 186 18.32 -35.23 -7.49
CA ASN A 186 18.16 -35.57 -8.91
C ASN A 186 19.06 -34.70 -9.80
N PRO A 187 20.10 -35.27 -10.44
CA PRO A 187 21.09 -34.51 -11.20
C PRO A 187 20.55 -33.87 -12.49
N ARG A 188 19.28 -34.10 -12.86
CA ARG A 188 18.62 -33.52 -14.05
C ARG A 188 17.48 -32.55 -13.70
N MET A 189 17.33 -32.18 -12.43
CA MET A 189 16.25 -31.30 -12.00
C MET A 189 16.51 -29.85 -12.43
N LEU A 190 15.50 -29.21 -13.03
CA LEU A 190 15.46 -27.77 -13.26
C LEU A 190 14.30 -27.19 -12.45
N ILE A 191 14.61 -26.22 -11.60
CA ILE A 191 13.62 -25.53 -10.78
C ILE A 191 13.52 -24.09 -11.29
N VAL A 192 12.32 -23.67 -11.67
CA VAL A 192 12.03 -22.30 -12.10
C VAL A 192 11.11 -21.66 -11.05
N HIS A 193 11.56 -20.56 -10.47
CA HIS A 193 10.78 -19.75 -9.54
C HIS A 193 10.42 -18.43 -10.21
N GLU A 194 9.18 -18.32 -10.68
CA GLU A 194 8.64 -17.07 -11.21
C GLU A 194 8.28 -16.14 -10.05
N VAL A 195 8.86 -14.94 -10.06
CA VAL A 195 8.66 -13.93 -9.02
C VAL A 195 7.86 -12.77 -9.60
N MET A 196 6.94 -12.20 -8.81
CA MET A 196 6.23 -10.97 -9.17
C MET A 196 7.22 -9.82 -9.46
N GLY A 197 6.75 -8.75 -10.09
CA GLY A 197 7.63 -7.63 -10.46
C GLY A 197 7.08 -6.74 -11.57
N ARG A 198 5.98 -7.16 -12.23
CA ARG A 198 5.39 -6.46 -13.38
C ARG A 198 6.45 -6.14 -14.43
N ASN A 199 6.81 -4.86 -14.57
CA ASN A 199 7.76 -4.36 -15.58
C ASN A 199 9.13 -4.04 -14.94
N CYS A 200 9.36 -4.48 -13.70
CA CYS A 200 10.56 -4.20 -12.90
C CYS A 200 11.17 -5.50 -12.39
N GLY A 201 12.45 -5.74 -12.68
CA GLY A 201 13.19 -6.92 -12.21
C GLY A 201 13.69 -6.82 -10.76
N TRP A 202 13.41 -5.72 -10.05
CA TRP A 202 13.96 -5.47 -8.71
C TRP A 202 13.58 -6.57 -7.73
N LEU A 203 12.30 -6.99 -7.69
CA LEU A 203 11.84 -7.98 -6.73
C LEU A 203 12.50 -9.34 -6.95
N THR A 204 12.67 -9.76 -8.20
CA THR A 204 13.41 -10.97 -8.57
C THR A 204 14.87 -10.88 -8.13
N ALA A 205 15.55 -9.77 -8.43
CA ALA A 205 16.95 -9.57 -8.05
C ALA A 205 17.14 -9.53 -6.53
N ALA A 206 16.27 -8.82 -5.81
CA ALA A 206 16.29 -8.75 -4.36
C ALA A 206 15.98 -10.11 -3.71
N THR A 207 15.03 -10.87 -4.25
CA THR A 207 14.72 -12.23 -3.81
C THR A 207 15.94 -13.15 -3.96
N ALA A 208 16.61 -13.11 -5.10
CA ALA A 208 17.84 -13.88 -5.32
C ALA A 208 18.95 -13.47 -4.35
N LEU A 209 19.13 -12.16 -4.11
CA LEU A 209 20.11 -11.65 -3.15
C LEU A 209 19.81 -12.12 -1.71
N GLU A 210 18.56 -12.04 -1.26
CA GLU A 210 18.16 -12.54 0.06
C GLU A 210 18.38 -14.05 0.19
N TYR A 211 18.13 -14.83 -0.88
CA TYR A 211 18.42 -16.25 -0.90
C TYR A 211 19.93 -16.53 -0.81
N ARG A 212 20.78 -15.77 -1.52
CA ARG A 212 22.24 -15.88 -1.37
C ARG A 212 22.70 -15.63 0.06
N LYS A 213 22.14 -14.63 0.75
CA LYS A 213 22.43 -14.38 2.18
C LYS A 213 21.99 -15.53 3.09
N LEU A 214 20.97 -16.31 2.72
CA LEU A 214 20.61 -17.53 3.46
C LEU A 214 21.66 -18.62 3.28
N LEU A 215 22.17 -18.81 2.06
CA LEU A 215 23.24 -19.77 1.76
C LEU A 215 24.57 -19.41 2.45
N ASP A 216 24.92 -18.12 2.48
CA ASP A 216 26.15 -17.64 3.12
C ASP A 216 26.16 -17.87 4.64
N ARG A 217 24.99 -18.08 5.25
CA ARG A 217 24.82 -18.38 6.68
C ARG A 217 24.66 -19.88 6.97
N ALA A 218 24.59 -20.71 5.94
CA ALA A 218 24.43 -22.15 6.12
C ALA A 218 25.78 -22.81 6.45
N GLU A 219 25.72 -23.87 7.24
CA GLU A 219 26.84 -24.77 7.47
C GLU A 219 26.82 -25.89 6.42
N TRP A 220 27.97 -26.14 5.82
CA TRP A 220 28.11 -27.08 4.70
C TRP A 220 29.02 -28.25 5.08
N LEU A 221 28.80 -29.41 4.46
CA LEU A 221 29.67 -30.59 4.60
C LEU A 221 30.13 -31.08 3.21
N PRO A 222 31.07 -30.37 2.55
CA PRO A 222 31.50 -30.70 1.19
C PRO A 222 32.09 -32.11 1.05
N ALA A 223 32.64 -32.66 2.13
CA ALA A 223 33.23 -34.00 2.16
C ALA A 223 32.26 -35.12 1.74
N ILE A 224 30.95 -34.90 1.87
CA ILE A 224 29.91 -35.84 1.42
C ILE A 224 29.00 -35.24 0.33
N GLY A 225 29.42 -34.13 -0.29
CA GLY A 225 28.67 -33.47 -1.37
C GLY A 225 27.54 -32.54 -0.91
N LEU A 226 27.51 -32.15 0.38
CA LEU A 226 26.58 -31.13 0.88
C LEU A 226 27.24 -29.74 0.77
N GLY A 227 26.93 -28.99 -0.29
CA GLY A 227 27.49 -27.67 -0.60
C GLY A 227 26.61 -26.87 -1.55
#